data_AF-A0A4P9VT65-F1
#
_entry.id   AF-A0A4P9VT65-F1
#
_cell.length_a   1.000
_cell.length_b   1.000
_cell.length_c   1.000
_cell.angle_alpha   90.00
_cell.angle_beta   90.00
_cell.angle_gamma   90.00
#
_symmetry.space_group_name_H-M   'P 1'
#
loop_
_entity.id
_entity.type
_entity.pdbx_description
1 polymer ?
#
loop_
_entity_poly.entity_id
_entity_poly.type
_entity_poly.pdbx_seq_one_letter_code
_entity_poly.pdbx_strand_id
1 'polypeptide(L)'
;MLILGRQVGQSLRVGDFRLILRGRNPKDAEITLVYGHRVRIMTVAYTLAFKLGKSITITPYSHRGNEFINERAMNQVNFHIRAPRDVPVIRDEVEAVRSQQST
;
A
#
# COMPACT_ATOMS: atom_id res chain seq x y z
N MET A 1 9.72 -10.16 -3.71
CA MET A 1 9.47 -8.69 -3.72
C MET A 1 8.32 -8.43 -4.66
N LEU A 2 7.35 -7.61 -4.25
CA LEU A 2 6.17 -7.26 -5.05
C LEU A 2 6.03 -5.74 -5.11
N ILE A 3 5.59 -5.20 -6.24
CA ILE A 3 5.28 -3.77 -6.39
C ILE A 3 3.79 -3.64 -6.69
N LEU A 4 3.08 -2.87 -5.87
CA LEU A 4 1.65 -2.64 -6.04
C LEU A 4 1.34 -1.16 -6.02
N GLY A 5 0.76 -0.64 -7.10
CA GLY A 5 0.19 0.69 -7.12
C GLY A 5 -1.16 0.71 -6.42
N ARG A 6 -1.38 1.68 -5.53
CA ARG A 6 -2.67 1.97 -4.87
C ARG A 6 -3.07 3.42 -5.09
N GLN A 7 -4.37 3.66 -5.26
CA GLN A 7 -4.97 4.98 -5.23
C GLN A 7 -5.52 5.33 -3.85
N VAL A 8 -5.81 6.61 -3.61
CA VAL A 8 -6.46 7.05 -2.36
C VAL A 8 -7.76 6.26 -2.15
N GLY A 9 -7.95 5.75 -0.93
CA GLY A 9 -9.05 4.87 -0.57
C GLY A 9 -8.81 3.39 -0.88
N GLN A 10 -7.84 3.05 -1.73
CA GLN A 10 -7.49 1.65 -2.00
C GLN A 10 -6.61 1.09 -0.89
N SER A 11 -6.80 -0.19 -0.64
CA SER A 11 -6.13 -0.93 0.41
C SER A 11 -5.46 -2.19 -0.12
N LEU A 12 -4.53 -2.70 0.68
CA LEU A 12 -3.93 -4.01 0.51
C LEU A 12 -3.64 -4.60 1.88
N ARG A 13 -3.70 -5.92 1.98
CA ARG A 13 -3.36 -6.71 3.16
C ARG A 13 -2.00 -7.37 2.96
N VAL A 14 -1.12 -7.26 3.96
CA VAL A 14 0.18 -7.95 4.04
C VAL A 14 0.22 -8.73 5.35
N GLY A 15 -0.02 -10.04 5.29
CA GLY A 15 -0.26 -10.86 6.47
C GLY A 15 -1.44 -10.32 7.29
N ASP A 16 -1.17 -9.91 8.52
CA ASP A 16 -2.15 -9.37 9.47
C ASP A 16 -2.32 -7.84 9.39
N PHE A 17 -1.51 -7.17 8.56
CA PHE A 17 -1.54 -5.73 8.41
C PHE A 17 -2.39 -5.35 7.21
N ARG A 18 -3.32 -4.42 7.38
CA ARG A 18 -4.01 -3.75 6.27
C ARG A 18 -3.46 -2.34 6.13
N LEU A 19 -3.00 -2.01 4.92
CA LEU A 19 -2.53 -0.68 4.55
C LEU A 19 -3.59 -0.05 3.66
N ILE A 20 -3.98 1.18 3.97
CA ILE A 20 -4.91 1.98 3.18
C ILE A 20 -4.18 3.24 2.79
N LEU A 21 -4.09 3.55 1.49
CA LEU A 21 -3.58 4.83 1.06
C LEU A 21 -4.64 5.90 1.35
N ARG A 22 -4.33 6.82 2.26
CA ARG A 22 -5.26 7.86 2.72
C ARG A 22 -5.07 9.17 1.97
N GLY A 23 -3.83 9.48 1.63
CA GLY A 23 -3.47 10.73 0.99
C GLY A 23 -2.06 10.69 0.42
N ARG A 24 -1.72 11.70 -0.36
CA ARG A 24 -0.36 11.90 -0.86
C ARG A 24 -0.09 13.39 -1.05
N ASN A 25 1.16 13.80 -0.84
CA ASN A 25 1.67 15.07 -1.34
C ASN A 25 2.88 14.80 -2.25
N PRO A 26 3.56 15.82 -2.80
CA PRO A 26 4.72 15.60 -3.65
C PRO A 26 5.89 14.86 -2.99
N LYS A 27 5.98 14.86 -1.65
CA LYS A 27 7.13 14.30 -0.90
C LYS A 27 6.81 13.04 -0.11
N ASP A 28 5.54 12.74 0.14
CA ASP A 28 5.13 11.72 1.09
C ASP A 28 3.81 11.01 0.71
N ALA A 29 3.60 9.85 1.33
CA ALA A 29 2.36 9.11 1.33
C ALA A 29 1.77 9.10 2.75
N GLU A 30 0.49 9.40 2.87
CA GLU A 30 -0.27 9.22 4.12
C GLU A 30 -0.96 7.85 4.08
N ILE A 31 -0.68 7.03 5.07
CA ILE A 31 -1.08 5.63 5.13
C ILE A 31 -1.82 5.41 6.44
N THR A 32 -3.01 4.82 6.34
CA THR A 32 -3.66 4.19 7.49
C THR A 32 -3.21 2.74 7.57
N LEU A 33 -2.59 2.37 8.69
CA LEU A 33 -2.22 1.01 9.03
C LEU A 33 -3.22 0.47 10.05
N VAL A 34 -3.82 -0.68 9.74
CA VAL A 34 -4.70 -1.42 10.64
C VAL A 34 -4.03 -2.76 10.99
N TYR A 35 -4.00 -3.08 12.28
CA TYR A 35 -3.49 -4.36 12.81
C TYR A 35 -4.33 -4.77 14.03
N GLY A 36 -5.12 -5.84 13.88
CA GLY A 36 -6.16 -6.20 14.85
C GLY A 36 -7.11 -5.03 15.11
N HIS A 37 -7.27 -4.61 16.37
CA HIS A 37 -8.10 -3.47 16.76
C HIS A 37 -7.35 -2.13 16.78
N ARG A 38 -6.08 -2.09 16.33
CA ARG A 38 -5.26 -0.88 16.36
C ARG A 38 -5.26 -0.22 14.99
N VAL A 39 -5.52 1.09 14.98
CA VAL A 39 -5.43 1.94 13.81
C VAL A 39 -4.33 2.97 14.05
N ARG A 40 -3.42 3.11 13.10
CA ARG A 40 -2.36 4.12 13.11
C ARG A 40 -2.35 4.84 11.77
N ILE A 41 -2.39 6.16 11.82
CA ILE A 41 -2.16 7.00 10.65
C ILE A 41 -0.69 7.42 10.68
N MET A 42 -0.01 7.33 9.55
CA MET A 42 1.38 7.73 9.44
C MET A 42 1.67 8.33 8.07
N THR A 43 2.57 9.31 8.08
CA THR A 43 3.09 9.92 6.87
C THR A 43 4.50 9.38 6.64
N VAL A 44 4.74 8.85 5.44
CA VAL A 44 6.00 8.23 5.06
C VAL A 44 6.54 8.95 3.83
N ALA A 45 7.72 9.55 3.97
CA ALA A 45 8.42 10.14 2.85
C ALA A 45 8.66 9.10 1.75
N TYR A 46 8.54 9.50 0.50
CA TYR A 46 8.86 8.59 -0.61
C TYR A 46 10.30 8.10 -0.49
N THR A 47 10.56 6.88 -0.97
CA THR A 47 11.84 6.16 -0.89
C THR A 47 12.26 5.74 0.52
N LEU A 48 11.61 6.24 1.57
CA LEU A 48 11.91 5.83 2.94
C LEU A 48 11.15 4.55 3.29
N ALA A 49 11.90 3.51 3.64
CA ALA A 49 11.33 2.24 4.04
C ALA A 49 10.84 2.28 5.50
N PHE A 50 9.70 1.64 5.76
CA PHE A 50 9.22 1.37 7.10
C PHE A 50 8.94 -0.12 7.30
N LYS A 51 9.09 -0.60 8.54
CA LYS A 51 8.90 -2.00 8.90
C LYS A 51 7.52 -2.23 9.49
N LEU A 52 6.92 -3.35 9.10
CA LEU A 52 5.72 -3.91 9.73
C LEU A 52 6.12 -5.22 10.41
N GLY A 53 6.00 -5.26 11.74
CA GLY A 53 6.54 -6.36 12.53
C GLY A 53 8.06 -6.53 12.31
N LYS A 54 8.53 -7.79 12.33
CA LYS A 54 9.97 -8.12 12.25
C LYS A 54 10.49 -8.31 10.82
N SER A 55 9.64 -8.74 9.89
CA SER A 55 10.08 -9.31 8.61
C SER A 55 9.49 -8.62 7.38
N ILE A 56 8.49 -7.74 7.53
CA ILE A 56 7.86 -7.04 6.41
C ILE A 56 8.45 -5.63 6.31
N THR A 57 8.86 -5.24 5.11
CA THR A 57 9.33 -3.89 4.80
C THR A 57 8.53 -3.33 3.65
N ILE A 58 8.05 -2.09 3.82
CA ILE A 58 7.26 -1.36 2.84
C ILE A 58 8.02 -0.09 2.48
N THR A 59 8.10 0.23 1.19
CA THR A 59 8.68 1.48 0.72
C THR A 59 7.72 2.12 -0.29
N PRO A 60 7.15 3.30 0.02
CA PRO A 60 6.32 4.02 -0.94
C PRO A 60 7.20 4.76 -1.95
N TYR A 61 6.80 4.70 -3.21
CA TYR A 61 7.36 5.49 -4.30
C TYR A 61 6.24 6.28 -4.96
N SER A 62 6.51 7.55 -5.23
CA SER A 62 5.67 8.30 -6.15
C SER A 62 5.70 7.61 -7.51
N HIS A 63 4.54 7.46 -8.16
CA HIS A 63 4.48 6.93 -9.51
C HIS A 63 5.28 7.79 -10.52
N ARG A 64 5.54 9.07 -10.19
CA ARG A 64 6.40 9.95 -10.97
C ARG A 64 7.87 9.84 -10.52
N GLY A 65 8.66 9.06 -11.25
CA GLY A 65 9.95 9.59 -11.71
C GLY A 65 9.65 10.70 -12.71
N ASN A 66 10.52 11.70 -12.81
CA ASN A 66 10.40 12.86 -13.70
C ASN A 66 9.64 12.63 -15.02
N GLU A 67 8.83 13.63 -15.40
CA GLU A 67 8.29 13.93 -16.74
C GLU A 67 6.88 13.43 -17.16
N PHE A 68 6.12 14.41 -17.67
CA PHE A 68 4.83 14.42 -18.39
C PHE A 68 3.56 13.79 -17.75
N ILE A 69 2.51 14.61 -17.72
CA ILE A 69 1.31 14.44 -16.90
C ILE A 69 0.19 13.79 -17.71
N ASN A 70 -0.26 12.62 -17.26
CA ASN A 70 -1.62 12.14 -17.49
C ASN A 70 -2.31 12.10 -16.12
N GLU A 71 -3.47 12.75 -15.96
CA GLU A 71 -4.12 13.00 -14.65
C GLU A 71 -4.37 11.71 -13.85
N ARG A 72 -4.59 10.57 -14.54
CA ARG A 72 -4.76 9.25 -13.90
C ARG A 72 -3.53 8.77 -13.12
N ALA A 73 -2.33 9.18 -13.53
CA ALA A 73 -1.08 8.83 -12.85
C ALA A 73 -0.84 9.68 -11.57
N MET A 74 -1.61 10.76 -11.37
CA MET A 74 -1.44 11.66 -10.22
C MET A 74 -1.92 11.05 -8.90
N ASN A 75 -2.86 10.12 -8.96
CA ASN A 75 -3.55 9.62 -7.76
C ASN A 75 -2.98 8.31 -7.21
N GLN A 76 -1.86 7.81 -7.74
CA GLN A 76 -1.33 6.48 -7.41
C GLN A 76 0.03 6.54 -6.69
N VAL A 77 0.20 5.71 -5.65
CA VAL A 77 1.48 5.46 -4.97
C VAL A 77 1.85 4.00 -5.17
N ASN A 78 3.11 3.74 -5.55
CA ASN A 78 3.65 2.40 -5.70
C ASN A 78 4.27 1.95 -4.38
N PHE A 79 3.72 0.90 -3.79
CA PHE A 79 4.28 0.25 -2.61
C PHE A 79 5.20 -0.88 -3.03
N HIS A 80 6.48 -0.76 -2.72
CA HIS A 80 7.44 -1.85 -2.83
C HIS A 80 7.37 -2.65 -1.53
N ILE A 81 6.96 -3.91 -1.66
CA ILE A 81 6.67 -4.80 -0.53
C ILE A 81 7.70 -5.93 -0.53
N ARG A 82 8.47 -5.99 0.56
CA ARG A 82 9.36 -7.11 0.87
C ARG A 82 8.77 -7.85 2.07
N ALA A 83 8.36 -9.09 1.86
CA ALA A 83 7.80 -9.97 2.88
C ALA A 83 8.32 -11.40 2.67
N PRO A 84 8.34 -12.26 3.71
CA PRO A 84 8.54 -13.70 3.58
C PRO A 84 7.55 -14.34 2.61
N ARG A 85 7.90 -15.50 2.03
CA ARG A 85 7.09 -16.17 0.99
C ARG A 85 5.76 -16.70 1.52
N ASP A 86 5.71 -17.03 2.81
CA ASP A 86 4.55 -17.51 3.56
C ASP A 86 3.59 -16.37 3.97
N VAL A 87 4.01 -15.11 3.84
CA VAL A 87 3.16 -13.95 4.17
C VAL A 87 2.35 -13.55 2.92
N PRO A 88 1.01 -13.67 2.96
CA PRO A 88 0.18 -13.30 1.82
C PRO A 88 0.16 -11.79 1.61
N VAL A 89 0.23 -11.36 0.35
CA VAL A 89 0.01 -9.97 -0.06
C VAL A 89 -1.22 -9.94 -0.97
N ILE A 90 -2.31 -9.39 -0.46
CA ILE A 90 -3.63 -9.45 -1.11
C ILE A 90 -4.14 -8.05 -1.33
N ARG A 91 -4.75 -7.82 -2.49
CA ARG A 91 -5.46 -6.58 -2.81
C ARG A 91 -6.91 -6.74 -2.39
N ASP A 92 -7.47 -5.78 -1.65
CA ASP A 92 -8.82 -5.91 -1.11
C ASP A 92 -9.86 -6.05 -2.25
N GLU A 93 -9.63 -5.44 -3.42
CA GLU A 93 -10.51 -5.62 -4.58
C GLU A 93 -10.53 -7.06 -5.13
N VAL A 94 -9.44 -7.81 -4.97
CA VAL A 94 -9.36 -9.22 -5.39
C VAL A 94 -10.04 -10.12 -4.36
N GLU A 95 -9.92 -9.78 -3.08
CA GLU A 95 -10.60 -10.50 -1.99
C GLU A 95 -12.13 -10.34 -2.10
N ALA A 96 -12.62 -9.13 -2.37
CA ALA A 96 -14.04 -8.85 -2.54
C ALA A 96 -14.69 -9.67 -3.67
N VAL A 97 -14.02 -9.79 -4.82
CA VAL A 97 -14.55 -10.56 -5.97
C VAL A 97 -14.62 -12.07 -5.67
N ARG A 98 -13.62 -12.62 -4.97
CA ARG A 98 -13.61 -14.05 -4.61
C ARG A 98 -14.74 -14.42 -3.65
N SER A 99 -15.04 -13.53 -2.70
CA SER A 99 -16.14 -13.73 -1.76
C SER A 99 -17.51 -13.74 -2.45
N GLN A 100 -17.69 -12.95 -3.51
CA GLN A 100 -18.96 -12.89 -4.26
C GLN A 100 -19.18 -14.10 -5.18
N GLN A 101 -18.11 -14.70 -5.72
CA GLN A 101 -18.19 -15.89 -6.60
C GLN A 101 -18.41 -17.21 -5.84
N SER A 102 -18.33 -17.19 -4.51
CA SER A 102 -18.50 -18.38 -3.66
C SER A 102 -19.92 -18.49 -3.07
N THR A 103 -20.84 -17.62 -3.49
CA THR A 103 -22.26 -17.55 -3.13
C THR A 103 -23.12 -17.82 -4.35
#